data_AF-B3P5T0-F1
#
_entry.id   AF-B3P5T0-F1
#
_cell.length_a   1.000
_cell.length_b   1.000
_cell.length_c   1.000
_cell.angle_alpha   90.00
_cell.angle_beta   90.00
_cell.angle_gamma   90.00
#
_symmetry.space_group_name_H-M   'P 1'
#
loop_
_entity.id
_entity.type
_entity.pdbx_description
1 polymer ?
#
loop_
_entity_poly.entity_id
_entity_poly.type
_entity_poly.pdbx_seq_one_letter_code
_entity_poly.pdbx_strand_id
1 'polypeptide(L)'
;MDKSNSSQLQETSDTKIQKVQHSPDQEEISKKDESKVQDDPVEGIQEHGSISENINIIRKLQFGRYEIETTFSSAYPEMDDKVPNIYVCEFCLKYMYLRTSYSYHLSDCKIRRPPGSLVYRKDDIHIYEVDGNKELLYCQFLCLMSKLFLENKETLYTPNLFLFYILCLKDKDGEHLVGYFSREKKSTPNINLNCIVVLPPYMRRGYGKLLIDLSYEISRKEGVIGGPKKPLSEVARLCYLSYWGHNLLELLRRHSSPALIAIEQLSETTGFLKKDIMLTLKFMKIATYYKDGCTMCTTPSIIENRRRLVKFKKPRLIIYRNCLAWKTTTAEE
;
A
#
# COMPACT_ATOMS: atom_id res chain seq x y z
N MET A 1 29.88 39.03 64.17
CA MET A 1 29.83 38.59 62.77
C MET A 1 29.20 37.20 62.80
N ASP A 2 27.87 37.19 62.97
CA ASP A 2 26.87 36.79 61.94
C ASP A 2 26.80 35.26 61.81
N LYS A 3 25.69 34.53 61.95
CA LYS A 3 24.26 34.85 62.05
C LYS A 3 23.53 33.54 62.45
N SER A 4 22.57 33.61 63.39
CA SER A 4 21.20 32.98 63.39
C SER A 4 20.99 31.50 63.00
N ASN A 5 20.08 30.69 63.59
CA ASN A 5 19.13 30.82 64.69
C ASN A 5 18.59 29.40 65.06
N SER A 6 17.91 29.33 66.21
CA SER A 6 17.19 28.23 66.88
C SER A 6 16.11 27.53 66.02
N SER A 7 15.34 26.50 66.42
CA SER A 7 15.05 25.77 67.67
C SER A 7 14.20 24.53 67.31
N GLN A 8 14.15 23.56 68.22
CA GLN A 8 13.31 22.35 68.28
C GLN A 8 11.81 22.56 67.95
N LEU A 9 11.13 21.50 67.51
CA LEU A 9 9.79 21.09 67.97
C LEU A 9 9.43 19.67 67.51
N GLN A 10 8.66 19.01 68.37
CA GLN A 10 8.23 17.62 68.35
C GLN A 10 6.74 17.53 67.94
N GLU A 11 6.32 16.33 67.56
CA GLU A 11 4.95 15.77 67.71
C GLU A 11 3.90 15.84 66.57
N THR A 12 3.27 14.66 66.42
CA THR A 12 1.88 14.34 66.06
C THR A 12 1.48 13.97 64.62
N SER A 13 0.82 12.82 64.58
CA SER A 13 -0.01 12.20 63.55
C SER A 13 -1.37 12.88 63.39
N ASP A 14 -1.87 12.99 62.16
CA ASP A 14 -3.28 12.80 61.77
C ASP A 14 -3.54 13.36 60.36
N THR A 15 -4.03 12.55 59.40
CA THR A 15 -5.09 13.02 58.47
C THR A 15 -5.81 11.91 57.67
N LYS A 16 -7.08 11.71 58.02
CA LYS A 16 -8.31 11.63 57.19
C LYS A 16 -8.54 10.48 56.18
N ILE A 17 -9.51 9.66 56.56
CA ILE A 17 -10.45 8.91 55.69
C ILE A 17 -11.57 9.87 55.24
N GLN A 18 -11.90 9.88 53.93
CA GLN A 18 -13.24 10.20 53.43
C GLN A 18 -13.63 9.25 52.30
N LYS A 19 -14.75 8.53 52.51
CA LYS A 19 -15.48 7.70 51.55
C LYS A 19 -16.39 8.59 50.69
N VAL A 20 -16.45 8.33 49.38
CA VAL A 20 -17.53 8.76 48.46
C VAL A 20 -17.81 7.55 47.56
N GLN A 21 -18.80 6.73 47.88
CA GLN A 21 -20.17 6.71 47.32
C GLN A 21 -20.25 6.41 45.81
N HIS A 22 -20.98 5.32 45.55
CA HIS A 22 -21.20 4.63 44.28
C HIS A 22 -22.52 5.14 43.68
N SER A 23 -22.52 5.46 42.38
CA SER A 23 -23.74 5.56 41.58
C SER A 23 -23.47 4.94 40.20
N PRO A 24 -24.31 3.99 39.73
CA PRO A 24 -24.13 3.31 38.45
C PRO A 24 -24.94 4.02 37.37
N ASP A 25 -24.27 4.69 36.43
CA ASP A 25 -24.96 5.18 35.24
C ASP A 25 -25.09 4.06 34.22
N GLN A 26 -26.36 3.66 34.03
CA GLN A 26 -26.83 2.72 33.04
C GLN A 26 -26.79 3.39 31.66
N GLU A 27 -25.91 2.94 30.77
CA GLU A 27 -26.04 3.24 29.34
C GLU A 27 -27.03 2.25 28.72
N GLU A 28 -28.22 2.75 28.38
CA GLU A 28 -29.23 2.04 27.59
C GLU A 28 -28.66 1.67 26.21
N ILE A 29 -28.51 0.36 25.98
CA ILE A 29 -28.22 -0.20 24.66
C ILE A 29 -29.50 -0.15 23.82
N SER A 30 -29.61 0.85 22.96
CA SER A 30 -30.55 0.81 21.84
C SER A 30 -30.05 -0.18 20.78
N LYS A 31 -30.80 -1.27 20.60
CA LYS A 31 -30.65 -2.21 19.48
C LYS A 31 -31.33 -1.60 18.24
N LYS A 32 -30.53 -1.34 17.20
CA LYS A 32 -30.82 -1.19 15.74
C LYS A 32 -29.56 -0.50 15.16
N ASP A 33 -28.78 -1.00 14.21
CA ASP A 33 -29.05 -1.84 13.05
C ASP A 33 -27.87 -2.77 12.75
N GLU A 34 -28.17 -4.01 12.35
CA GLU A 34 -27.21 -4.92 11.75
C GLU A 34 -26.92 -4.52 10.28
N SER A 35 -25.68 -4.77 9.86
CA SER A 35 -25.19 -4.92 8.48
C SER A 35 -24.68 -3.69 7.69
N LYS A 36 -23.58 -3.08 8.18
CA LYS A 36 -22.44 -2.74 7.30
C LYS A 36 -21.13 -3.03 8.04
N VAL A 37 -20.61 -4.24 7.87
CA VAL A 37 -19.27 -4.60 8.33
C VAL A 37 -18.27 -3.91 7.40
N GLN A 38 -17.58 -2.89 7.92
CA GLN A 38 -16.48 -2.21 7.23
C GLN A 38 -15.28 -3.16 7.17
N ASP A 39 -14.87 -3.49 5.95
CA ASP A 39 -14.05 -4.66 5.61
C ASP A 39 -12.57 -4.29 5.28
N ASP A 40 -12.27 -3.01 5.00
CA ASP A 40 -10.93 -2.58 4.55
C ASP A 40 -10.36 -1.45 5.44
N PRO A 41 -9.11 -1.53 5.93
CA PRO A 41 -8.46 -0.43 6.65
C PRO A 41 -8.30 0.89 5.86
N VAL A 42 -8.57 0.88 4.55
CA VAL A 42 -8.61 2.07 3.67
C VAL A 42 -10.05 2.60 3.49
N GLU A 43 -11.05 1.99 4.12
CA GLU A 43 -12.45 2.40 4.04
C GLU A 43 -12.68 3.69 4.82
N GLY A 44 -13.19 4.73 4.15
CA GLY A 44 -13.43 6.07 4.73
C GLY A 44 -12.35 7.12 4.43
N ILE A 45 -11.22 6.73 3.85
CA ILE A 45 -10.19 7.69 3.42
C ILE A 45 -10.52 8.18 2.01
N GLN A 46 -10.85 9.47 1.90
CA GLN A 46 -10.77 10.22 0.66
C GLN A 46 -9.38 10.88 0.64
N GLU A 47 -8.59 10.64 -0.41
CA GLU A 47 -7.40 11.45 -0.64
C GLU A 47 -7.87 12.87 -0.98
N HIS A 48 -7.99 13.72 0.03
CA HIS A 48 -8.08 15.16 -0.17
C HIS A 48 -6.67 15.61 -0.54
N GLY A 49 -6.39 15.71 -1.84
CA GLY A 49 -5.19 16.40 -2.30
C GLY A 49 -5.16 17.79 -1.67
N SER A 50 -4.05 18.15 -1.04
CA SER A 50 -3.78 19.53 -0.68
C SER A 50 -3.97 20.37 -1.94
N ILE A 51 -4.86 21.36 -1.87
CA ILE A 51 -5.08 22.33 -2.94
C ILE A 51 -3.83 23.21 -3.00
N SER A 52 -2.78 22.69 -3.63
CA SER A 52 -1.75 23.49 -4.26
C SER A 52 -2.44 24.19 -5.44
N GLU A 53 -2.18 25.48 -5.62
CA GLU A 53 -2.73 26.36 -6.68
C GLU A 53 -2.37 25.92 -8.13
N ASN A 54 -1.96 24.67 -8.33
CA ASN A 54 -1.89 24.06 -9.65
C ASN A 54 -3.29 23.58 -10.05
N ILE A 55 -4.00 24.41 -10.82
CA ILE A 55 -5.32 24.11 -11.38
C ILE A 55 -5.24 22.76 -12.09
N ASN A 56 -5.90 21.74 -11.55
CA ASN A 56 -6.03 20.45 -12.22
C ASN A 56 -6.98 20.62 -13.42
N ILE A 57 -6.39 20.76 -14.61
CA ILE A 57 -7.15 21.03 -15.85
C ILE A 57 -7.97 19.81 -16.26
N ILE A 58 -7.40 18.60 -16.14
CA ILE A 58 -8.14 17.35 -16.35
C ILE A 58 -8.98 17.06 -15.13
N ARG A 59 -10.30 17.01 -15.28
CA ARG A 59 -11.27 16.64 -14.23
C ARG A 59 -11.69 15.18 -14.32
N LYS A 60 -11.74 14.62 -15.54
CA LYS A 60 -12.23 13.26 -15.77
C LYS A 60 -11.35 12.49 -16.76
N LEU A 61 -11.19 11.21 -16.48
CA LEU A 61 -10.54 10.21 -17.32
C LEU A 61 -11.59 9.22 -17.82
N GLN A 62 -11.82 9.15 -19.13
CA GLN A 62 -12.52 8.03 -19.75
C GLN A 62 -11.53 6.88 -19.97
N PHE A 63 -11.76 5.75 -19.31
CA PHE A 63 -10.92 4.55 -19.37
C PHE A 63 -11.77 3.28 -19.51
N GLY A 64 -11.80 2.70 -20.71
CA GLY A 64 -12.69 1.58 -21.01
C GLY A 64 -14.14 1.97 -20.74
N ARG A 65 -14.84 1.18 -19.91
CA ARG A 65 -16.22 1.45 -19.46
C ARG A 65 -16.35 2.46 -18.32
N TYR A 66 -15.24 2.98 -17.80
CA TYR A 66 -15.25 3.86 -16.63
C TYR A 66 -15.03 5.32 -17.00
N GLU A 67 -15.76 6.20 -16.35
CA GLU A 67 -15.44 7.61 -16.22
C GLU A 67 -14.92 7.81 -14.79
N ILE A 68 -13.69 8.29 -14.64
CA ILE A 68 -12.97 8.35 -13.37
C ILE A 68 -12.60 9.80 -13.07
N GLU A 69 -12.97 10.29 -11.88
CA GLU A 69 -12.53 11.60 -11.40
C GLU A 69 -11.03 11.59 -11.07
N THR A 70 -10.33 12.63 -11.48
CA THR A 70 -8.88 12.79 -11.29
C THR A 70 -8.59 13.63 -10.06
N THR A 71 -7.50 13.31 -9.36
CA THR A 71 -7.14 13.97 -8.09
C THR A 71 -6.00 14.97 -8.27
N PHE A 72 -5.05 14.67 -9.15
CA PHE A 72 -3.83 15.45 -9.32
C PHE A 72 -3.60 15.84 -10.78
N SER A 73 -2.84 16.92 -10.98
CA SER A 73 -2.42 17.34 -12.32
C SER A 73 -1.35 16.40 -12.89
N SER A 74 -1.42 16.18 -14.21
CA SER A 74 -0.49 15.39 -15.02
C SER A 74 -0.14 16.13 -16.30
N ALA A 75 1.14 16.10 -16.69
CA ALA A 75 1.69 16.87 -17.80
C ALA A 75 1.48 16.19 -19.16
N TYR A 76 0.22 16.07 -19.59
CA TYR A 76 -0.10 15.58 -20.93
C TYR A 76 0.37 16.58 -22.01
N PRO A 77 1.14 16.14 -23.02
CA PRO A 77 1.68 17.03 -24.07
C PRO A 77 0.59 17.68 -24.92
N GLU A 78 0.78 18.94 -25.34
CA GLU A 78 -0.12 19.61 -26.31
C GLU A 78 -1.58 19.73 -25.84
N MET A 79 -1.80 19.75 -24.53
CA MET A 79 -3.13 19.98 -23.96
C MET A 79 -3.50 21.47 -24.08
N ASP A 80 -4.67 21.75 -24.64
CA ASP A 80 -5.35 23.05 -24.50
C ASP A 80 -5.99 23.13 -23.09
N ASP A 81 -5.90 24.29 -22.43
CA ASP A 81 -6.46 24.56 -21.10
C ASP A 81 -7.98 24.28 -20.99
N LYS A 82 -8.65 24.06 -22.12
CA LYS A 82 -10.08 23.78 -22.24
C LYS A 82 -10.46 22.30 -22.25
N VAL A 83 -9.53 21.35 -22.03
CA VAL A 83 -9.82 19.91 -22.10
C VAL A 83 -10.06 19.30 -20.70
N PRO A 84 -11.29 19.33 -20.15
CA PRO A 84 -11.57 18.76 -18.83
C PRO A 84 -11.58 17.24 -18.82
N ASN A 85 -11.70 16.61 -19.99
CA ASN A 85 -11.86 15.17 -20.13
C ASN A 85 -10.76 14.60 -21.02
N ILE A 86 -10.05 13.60 -20.53
CA ILE A 86 -9.07 12.85 -21.32
C ILE A 86 -9.56 11.43 -21.57
N TYR A 87 -9.32 10.91 -22.77
CA TYR A 87 -9.74 9.59 -23.19
C TYR A 87 -8.53 8.70 -23.35
N VAL A 88 -8.50 7.56 -22.66
CA VAL A 88 -7.35 6.65 -22.66
C VAL A 88 -7.81 5.25 -23.02
N CYS A 89 -7.14 4.65 -24.01
CA CYS A 89 -7.39 3.26 -24.39
C CYS A 89 -7.01 2.32 -23.23
N GLU A 90 -7.92 1.44 -22.83
CA GLU A 90 -7.67 0.54 -21.70
C GLU A 90 -6.60 -0.54 -21.94
N PHE A 91 -6.22 -0.75 -23.21
CA PHE A 91 -5.24 -1.76 -23.60
C PHE A 91 -3.88 -1.16 -23.94
N CYS A 92 -3.80 -0.19 -24.85
CA CYS A 92 -2.52 0.39 -25.28
C CYS A 92 -2.13 1.67 -24.51
N LEU A 93 -3.02 2.18 -23.65
CA LEU A 93 -2.85 3.38 -22.83
C LEU A 93 -2.65 4.69 -23.62
N LYS A 94 -2.69 4.66 -24.95
CA LYS A 94 -2.69 5.89 -25.76
C LYS A 94 -3.80 6.80 -25.26
N TYR A 95 -3.48 8.09 -25.13
CA TYR A 95 -4.42 9.13 -24.74
C TYR A 95 -4.89 9.94 -25.96
N MET A 96 -6.08 10.51 -25.86
CA MET A 96 -6.75 11.33 -26.86
C MET A 96 -7.54 12.43 -26.15
N TYR A 97 -7.64 13.60 -26.79
CA TYR A 97 -8.38 14.75 -26.24
C TYR A 97 -9.84 14.81 -26.72
N LEU A 98 -10.13 14.19 -27.87
CA LEU A 98 -11.46 14.18 -28.47
C LEU A 98 -12.09 12.80 -28.39
N ARG A 99 -13.39 12.78 -28.07
CA ARG A 99 -14.20 11.54 -28.07
C ARG A 99 -14.23 10.88 -29.45
N THR A 100 -14.25 11.67 -30.53
CA THR A 100 -14.24 11.19 -31.90
C THR A 100 -12.95 10.42 -32.21
N SER A 101 -11.79 11.01 -31.90
CA SER A 101 -10.48 10.36 -32.06
C SER A 101 -10.37 9.08 -31.22
N TYR A 102 -10.91 9.10 -30.00
CA TYR A 102 -10.99 7.90 -29.16
C TYR A 102 -11.84 6.80 -29.79
N SER A 103 -13.01 7.14 -30.35
CA SER A 103 -13.88 6.18 -31.03
C SER A 103 -13.20 5.54 -32.24
N TYR A 104 -12.51 6.33 -33.09
CA TYR A 104 -11.71 5.80 -34.20
C TYR A 104 -10.57 4.92 -33.70
N HIS A 105 -9.89 5.31 -32.62
CA HIS A 105 -8.86 4.47 -32.04
C HIS A 105 -9.40 3.11 -31.57
N LEU A 106 -10.59 3.07 -30.97
CA LEU A 106 -11.20 1.82 -30.51
C LEU A 106 -11.57 0.86 -31.67
N SER A 107 -11.96 1.37 -32.85
CA SER A 107 -12.20 0.51 -34.02
C SER A 107 -10.92 -0.09 -34.59
N ASP A 108 -9.83 0.67 -34.54
CA ASP A 108 -8.60 0.33 -35.24
C ASP A 108 -7.62 -0.45 -34.37
N CYS A 109 -7.52 -0.10 -33.09
CA CYS A 109 -6.58 -0.68 -32.15
C CYS A 109 -6.81 -2.18 -31.98
N LYS A 110 -5.78 -2.99 -32.25
CA LYS A 110 -5.80 -4.46 -32.11
C LYS A 110 -5.16 -4.96 -30.83
N ILE A 111 -4.59 -4.07 -30.01
CA ILE A 111 -3.98 -4.43 -28.72
C ILE A 111 -5.07 -4.81 -27.73
N ARG A 112 -4.91 -5.96 -27.06
CA ARG A 112 -5.86 -6.49 -26.05
C ARG A 112 -5.17 -7.00 -24.79
N ARG A 113 -3.89 -6.71 -24.61
CA ARG A 113 -3.10 -7.04 -23.42
C ARG A 113 -1.93 -6.07 -23.28
N PRO A 114 -1.37 -5.90 -22.07
CA PRO A 114 -0.11 -5.19 -21.90
C PRO A 114 1.00 -5.81 -22.76
N PRO A 115 2.02 -5.02 -23.15
CA PRO A 115 3.23 -5.57 -23.74
C PRO A 115 4.05 -6.34 -22.68
N GLY A 116 5.26 -6.77 -23.03
CA GLY A 116 6.16 -7.46 -22.09
C GLY A 116 5.79 -8.92 -21.84
N SER A 117 6.24 -9.44 -20.70
CA SER A 117 6.18 -10.88 -20.38
C SER A 117 5.14 -11.17 -19.31
N LEU A 118 4.28 -12.16 -19.53
CA LEU A 118 3.35 -12.64 -18.51
C LEU A 118 4.13 -13.40 -17.42
N VAL A 119 4.23 -12.84 -16.21
CA VAL A 119 5.03 -13.39 -15.10
C VAL A 119 4.18 -14.05 -14.01
N TYR A 120 2.86 -13.82 -14.01
CA TYR A 120 1.93 -14.48 -13.11
C TYR A 120 0.60 -14.74 -13.79
N ARG A 121 0.06 -15.95 -13.61
CA ARG A 121 -1.27 -16.33 -14.09
C ARG A 121 -1.98 -17.21 -13.06
N LYS A 122 -3.10 -16.71 -12.53
CA LYS A 122 -4.03 -17.48 -11.71
C LYS A 122 -5.46 -17.05 -12.01
N ASP A 123 -6.27 -17.98 -12.48
CA ASP A 123 -7.67 -17.73 -12.86
C ASP A 123 -7.77 -16.58 -13.89
N ASP A 124 -8.53 -15.54 -13.59
CA ASP A 124 -8.64 -14.30 -14.38
C ASP A 124 -7.59 -13.24 -14.02
N ILE A 125 -6.74 -13.48 -13.02
CA ILE A 125 -5.72 -12.55 -12.56
C ILE A 125 -4.39 -12.81 -13.25
N HIS A 126 -3.96 -11.86 -14.08
CA HIS A 126 -2.71 -11.90 -14.83
C HIS A 126 -1.81 -10.73 -14.45
N ILE A 127 -0.50 -10.95 -14.38
CA ILE A 127 0.48 -9.87 -14.15
C ILE A 127 1.59 -9.94 -15.19
N TYR A 128 1.84 -8.82 -15.86
CA TYR A 128 2.91 -8.66 -16.86
C TYR A 128 4.08 -7.89 -16.28
N GLU A 129 5.30 -8.33 -16.55
CA GLU A 129 6.50 -7.52 -16.39
C GLU A 129 6.78 -6.79 -17.71
N VAL A 130 6.80 -5.45 -17.63
CA VAL A 130 7.04 -4.55 -18.75
C VAL A 130 8.32 -3.78 -18.49
N ASP A 131 9.30 -3.94 -19.38
CA ASP A 131 10.54 -3.19 -19.33
C ASP A 131 10.33 -1.80 -19.95
N GLY A 132 10.43 -0.74 -19.14
CA GLY A 132 10.23 0.63 -19.62
C GLY A 132 11.27 1.15 -20.62
N ASN A 133 12.42 0.47 -20.77
CA ASN A 133 13.39 0.78 -21.83
C ASN A 133 12.99 0.14 -23.17
N LYS A 134 12.31 -1.01 -23.13
CA LYS A 134 11.83 -1.71 -24.33
C LYS A 134 10.49 -1.16 -24.80
N GLU A 135 9.59 -0.90 -23.85
CA GLU A 135 8.20 -0.48 -24.09
C GLU A 135 7.97 0.98 -23.66
N LEU A 136 8.88 1.87 -24.09
CA LEU A 136 9.00 3.23 -23.58
C LEU A 136 7.69 4.02 -23.68
N LEU A 137 7.05 3.98 -24.84
CA LEU A 137 5.83 4.76 -25.10
C LEU A 137 4.65 4.28 -24.24
N TYR A 138 4.48 2.97 -24.10
CA TYR A 138 3.46 2.38 -23.23
C TYR A 138 3.67 2.81 -21.77
N CYS A 139 4.92 2.75 -21.28
CA CYS A 139 5.26 3.15 -19.92
C CYS A 139 5.12 4.66 -19.69
N GLN A 140 5.42 5.51 -20.67
CA GLN A 140 5.16 6.95 -20.61
C GLN A 140 3.65 7.24 -20.47
N PHE A 141 2.82 6.60 -21.30
CA PHE A 141 1.36 6.71 -21.21
C PHE A 141 0.82 6.24 -19.87
N LEU A 142 1.29 5.09 -19.39
CA LEU A 142 0.97 4.59 -18.05
C LEU A 142 1.34 5.61 -16.97
N CYS A 143 2.54 6.20 -17.08
CA CYS A 143 3.02 7.17 -16.11
C CYS A 143 2.17 8.45 -16.09
N LEU A 144 1.82 8.99 -17.25
CA LEU A 144 0.94 10.15 -17.40
C LEU A 144 -0.45 9.89 -16.80
N MET A 145 -1.05 8.75 -17.13
CA MET A 145 -2.35 8.35 -16.58
C MET A 145 -2.30 8.19 -15.06
N SER A 146 -1.24 7.56 -14.55
CA SER A 146 -1.10 7.31 -13.11
C SER A 146 -0.85 8.57 -12.31
N LYS A 147 -0.19 9.58 -12.90
CA LYS A 147 0.06 10.88 -12.25
C LYS A 147 -1.25 11.60 -11.92
N LEU A 148 -2.37 11.28 -12.58
CA LEU A 148 -3.70 11.78 -12.25
C LEU A 148 -4.20 11.31 -10.86
N PHE A 149 -3.61 10.23 -10.33
CA PHE A 149 -3.99 9.60 -9.06
C PHE A 149 -2.82 9.54 -8.07
N LEU A 150 -1.68 10.15 -8.41
CA LEU A 150 -0.49 10.19 -7.56
C LEU A 150 0.03 11.64 -7.47
N GLU A 151 0.16 12.14 -6.25
CA GLU A 151 0.71 13.48 -6.00
C GLU A 151 2.16 13.57 -6.50
N ASN A 152 3.01 12.65 -6.05
CA ASN A 152 4.43 12.59 -6.36
C ASN A 152 4.73 11.37 -7.24
N LYS A 153 5.32 11.59 -8.42
CA LYS A 153 5.67 10.51 -9.35
C LYS A 153 6.94 10.80 -10.13
N GLU A 154 8.07 10.39 -9.55
CA GLU A 154 9.40 10.54 -10.18
C GLU A 154 9.56 9.74 -11.47
N THR A 155 8.90 8.58 -11.56
CA THR A 155 8.93 7.68 -12.73
C THR A 155 8.37 8.29 -14.00
N LEU A 156 7.73 9.47 -13.92
CA LEU A 156 7.14 10.16 -15.06
C LEU A 156 8.19 10.55 -16.11
N TYR A 157 9.40 10.96 -15.68
CA TYR A 157 10.41 11.53 -16.58
C TYR A 157 11.46 10.52 -17.06
N THR A 158 11.63 9.41 -16.36
CA THR A 158 12.65 8.39 -16.66
C THR A 158 12.11 6.95 -16.62
N PRO A 159 10.98 6.64 -17.31
CA PRO A 159 10.38 5.31 -17.27
C PRO A 159 11.32 4.19 -17.76
N ASN A 160 12.31 4.51 -18.59
CA ASN A 160 13.34 3.59 -19.07
C ASN A 160 14.18 2.93 -17.96
N LEU A 161 14.26 3.56 -16.78
CA LEU A 161 15.00 3.06 -15.63
C LEU A 161 14.22 2.04 -14.79
N PHE A 162 12.97 1.75 -15.16
CA PHE A 162 12.05 0.95 -14.34
C PHE A 162 11.53 -0.29 -15.08
N LEU A 163 11.25 -1.33 -14.28
CA LEU A 163 10.32 -2.41 -14.62
C LEU A 163 8.94 -2.04 -14.06
N PHE A 164 7.89 -2.40 -14.79
CA PHE A 164 6.50 -2.19 -14.41
C PHE A 164 5.78 -3.53 -14.33
N TYR A 165 5.15 -3.82 -13.20
CA TYR A 165 4.39 -5.05 -12.98
C TYR A 165 2.90 -4.74 -13.10
N ILE A 166 2.35 -4.99 -14.29
CA ILE A 166 1.01 -4.60 -14.71
C ILE A 166 0.01 -5.69 -14.34
N LEU A 167 -0.87 -5.42 -13.39
CA LEU A 167 -1.96 -6.30 -12.98
C LEU A 167 -3.20 -6.08 -13.84
N CYS A 168 -3.68 -7.17 -14.43
CA CYS A 168 -4.86 -7.20 -15.29
C CYS A 168 -5.88 -8.23 -14.84
N LEU A 169 -7.15 -7.97 -15.18
CA LEU A 169 -8.21 -8.97 -15.20
C LEU A 169 -8.46 -9.42 -16.62
N LYS A 170 -8.46 -10.73 -16.85
CA LYS A 170 -8.69 -11.35 -18.14
C LYS A 170 -10.16 -11.69 -18.32
N ASP A 171 -10.75 -11.24 -19.42
CA ASP A 171 -12.04 -11.74 -19.89
C ASP A 171 -11.97 -12.17 -21.37
N LYS A 172 -13.13 -12.20 -22.04
CA LYS A 172 -13.25 -12.57 -23.46
C LYS A 172 -12.73 -11.49 -24.42
N ASP A 173 -12.75 -10.23 -23.99
CA ASP A 173 -12.44 -9.06 -24.79
C ASP A 173 -10.95 -8.70 -24.67
N GLY A 174 -10.32 -8.99 -23.53
CA GLY A 174 -8.87 -8.86 -23.37
C GLY A 174 -8.39 -8.94 -21.94
N GLU A 175 -7.30 -8.23 -21.66
CA GLU A 175 -6.69 -8.12 -20.35
C GLU A 175 -6.71 -6.67 -19.88
N HIS A 176 -7.64 -6.40 -18.96
CA HIS A 176 -8.03 -5.06 -18.52
C HIS A 176 -7.14 -4.62 -17.38
N LEU A 177 -6.43 -3.51 -17.55
CA LEU A 177 -5.58 -2.92 -16.52
C LEU A 177 -6.39 -2.62 -15.24
N VAL A 178 -5.90 -3.14 -14.12
CA VAL A 178 -6.45 -2.90 -12.78
C VAL A 178 -5.53 -2.00 -11.96
N GLY A 179 -4.23 -2.20 -12.08
CA GLY A 179 -3.23 -1.51 -11.31
C GLY A 179 -1.84 -1.97 -11.68
N TYR A 180 -0.82 -1.38 -11.06
CA TYR A 180 0.55 -1.82 -11.24
C TYR A 180 1.42 -1.34 -10.08
N PHE A 181 2.64 -1.87 -10.03
CA PHE A 181 3.73 -1.18 -9.35
C PHE A 181 4.95 -1.04 -10.26
N SER A 182 5.79 -0.05 -10.00
CA SER A 182 7.08 0.12 -10.68
C SER A 182 8.23 -0.20 -9.74
N ARG A 183 9.33 -0.68 -10.31
CA ARG A 183 10.55 -1.02 -9.60
C ARG A 183 11.76 -0.58 -10.41
N GLU A 184 12.67 0.15 -9.79
CA GLU A 184 13.91 0.61 -10.43
C GLU A 184 14.82 -0.58 -10.75
N LYS A 185 15.39 -0.61 -11.95
CA LYS A 185 16.26 -1.71 -12.41
C LYS A 185 17.58 -1.75 -11.62
N LYS A 186 18.20 -0.60 -11.45
CA LYS A 186 19.37 -0.43 -10.57
C LYS A 186 18.82 -0.12 -9.19
N SER A 187 18.55 -1.17 -8.42
CA SER A 187 17.91 -1.02 -7.12
C SER A 187 18.73 -0.10 -6.22
N THR A 188 18.15 1.02 -5.82
CA THR A 188 18.55 1.65 -4.55
C THR A 188 18.49 0.56 -3.47
N PRO A 189 19.51 0.42 -2.59
CA PRO A 189 19.55 -0.66 -1.62
C PRO A 189 18.26 -0.72 -0.80
N ASN A 190 17.68 -1.92 -0.72
CA ASN A 190 16.48 -2.23 0.05
C ASN A 190 15.17 -1.54 -0.41
N ILE A 191 15.07 -1.04 -1.64
CA ILE A 191 13.81 -0.57 -2.24
C ILE A 191 13.29 -1.61 -3.22
N ASN A 192 12.13 -2.21 -2.95
CA ASN A 192 11.52 -3.21 -3.84
C ASN A 192 10.32 -2.70 -4.64
N LEU A 193 9.85 -1.49 -4.34
CA LEU A 193 8.70 -0.87 -4.99
C LEU A 193 8.83 0.65 -4.95
N ASN A 194 8.76 1.31 -6.10
CA ASN A 194 8.91 2.76 -6.23
C ASN A 194 7.57 3.49 -6.29
N CYS A 195 6.61 2.98 -7.08
CA CYS A 195 5.25 3.51 -7.15
C CYS A 195 4.27 2.33 -7.18
N ILE A 196 3.09 2.49 -6.59
CA ILE A 196 1.99 1.53 -6.67
C ILE A 196 0.69 2.28 -6.91
N VAL A 197 -0.12 1.77 -7.84
CA VAL A 197 -1.45 2.30 -8.14
C VAL A 197 -2.41 1.14 -8.34
N VAL A 198 -3.58 1.24 -7.73
CA VAL A 198 -4.77 0.48 -8.14
C VAL A 198 -5.75 1.53 -8.65
N LEU A 199 -6.28 1.37 -9.86
CA LEU A 199 -7.19 2.35 -10.42
C LEU A 199 -8.44 2.47 -9.52
N PRO A 200 -9.01 3.68 -9.35
CA PRO A 200 -10.10 3.92 -8.41
C PRO A 200 -11.28 2.92 -8.48
N PRO A 201 -11.77 2.50 -9.66
CA PRO A 201 -12.88 1.55 -9.76
C PRO A 201 -12.59 0.15 -9.17
N TYR A 202 -11.31 -0.21 -9.02
CA TYR A 202 -10.86 -1.51 -8.54
C TYR A 202 -10.29 -1.47 -7.11
N MET A 203 -10.26 -0.30 -6.47
CA MET A 203 -9.81 -0.18 -5.07
C MET A 203 -10.69 -1.00 -4.11
N ARG A 204 -10.13 -1.33 -2.94
CA ARG A 204 -10.80 -2.09 -1.86
C ARG A 204 -11.24 -3.52 -2.23
N ARG A 205 -10.66 -4.08 -3.30
CA ARG A 205 -10.90 -5.48 -3.74
C ARG A 205 -9.73 -6.43 -3.47
N GLY A 206 -8.69 -5.96 -2.76
CA GLY A 206 -7.51 -6.75 -2.41
C GLY A 206 -6.33 -6.66 -3.39
N TYR A 207 -6.51 -6.02 -4.56
CA TYR A 207 -5.46 -5.90 -5.57
C TYR A 207 -4.20 -5.15 -5.09
N GLY A 208 -4.35 -4.15 -4.22
CA GLY A 208 -3.20 -3.44 -3.65
C GLY A 208 -2.32 -4.37 -2.81
N LYS A 209 -2.93 -5.21 -1.96
CA LYS A 209 -2.21 -6.22 -1.18
C LYS A 209 -1.58 -7.28 -2.07
N LEU A 210 -2.25 -7.67 -3.16
CA LEU A 210 -1.69 -8.61 -4.14
C LEU A 210 -0.42 -8.07 -4.82
N LEU A 211 -0.43 -6.80 -5.22
CA LEU A 211 0.75 -6.13 -5.80
C LEU A 211 1.90 -6.03 -4.79
N ILE A 212 1.61 -5.69 -3.53
CA ILE A 212 2.59 -5.69 -2.43
C ILE A 212 3.15 -7.10 -2.19
N ASP A 213 2.29 -8.11 -2.19
CA ASP A 213 2.72 -9.51 -1.99
C ASP A 213 3.64 -9.96 -3.12
N LEU A 214 3.31 -9.61 -4.37
CA LEU A 214 4.18 -9.86 -5.51
C LEU A 214 5.54 -9.19 -5.33
N SER A 215 5.60 -7.88 -4.99
CA SER A 215 6.88 -7.17 -4.82
C SER A 215 7.78 -7.83 -3.77
N TYR A 216 7.19 -8.44 -2.73
CA TYR A 216 7.94 -9.21 -1.74
C TYR A 216 8.34 -10.60 -2.21
N GLU A 217 7.54 -11.30 -3.01
CA GLU A 217 7.96 -12.55 -3.66
C GLU A 217 9.15 -12.33 -4.59
N ILE A 218 9.20 -11.19 -5.29
CA ILE A 218 10.36 -10.76 -6.08
C ILE A 218 11.60 -10.66 -5.20
N SER A 219 11.53 -9.86 -4.13
CA SER A 219 12.66 -9.66 -3.21
C SER A 219 13.12 -10.96 -2.55
N ARG A 220 12.18 -11.84 -2.16
CA ARG A 220 12.50 -13.15 -1.59
C ARG A 220 13.28 -14.02 -2.56
N LYS A 221 12.92 -14.01 -3.84
CA LYS A 221 13.62 -14.78 -4.86
C LYS A 221 15.05 -14.26 -5.10
N GLU A 222 15.25 -12.96 -4.95
CA GLU A 222 16.56 -12.32 -5.07
C GLU A 222 17.39 -12.38 -3.78
N GLY A 223 16.81 -12.90 -2.68
CA GLY A 223 17.48 -12.96 -1.38
C GLY A 223 17.69 -11.58 -0.73
N VAL A 224 16.90 -10.57 -1.13
CA VAL A 224 17.05 -9.19 -0.63
C VAL A 224 15.94 -8.83 0.35
N ILE A 225 16.30 -8.09 1.39
CA ILE A 225 15.35 -7.44 2.30
C ILE A 225 14.96 -6.10 1.67
N GLY A 226 13.66 -5.81 1.62
CA GLY A 226 13.17 -4.65 0.90
C GLY A 226 11.92 -4.02 1.51
N GLY A 227 11.70 -2.76 1.14
CA GLY A 227 10.47 -2.05 1.44
C GLY A 227 10.11 -1.07 0.33
N PRO A 228 8.92 -0.45 0.42
CA PRO A 228 8.53 0.57 -0.51
C PRO A 228 9.40 1.82 -0.36
N LYS A 229 9.56 2.54 -1.47
CA LYS A 229 10.08 3.90 -1.47
C LYS A 229 9.17 4.79 -0.62
N LYS A 230 9.79 5.67 0.17
CA LYS A 230 9.14 6.63 1.06
C LYS A 230 9.27 8.05 0.48
N PRO A 231 8.34 8.98 0.77
CA PRO A 231 7.11 8.78 1.56
C PRO A 231 6.03 7.98 0.82
N LEU A 232 5.17 7.29 1.56
CA LEU A 232 3.97 6.61 1.05
C LEU A 232 2.76 7.53 1.13
N SER A 233 1.81 7.42 0.17
CA SER A 233 0.48 8.02 0.37
C SER A 233 -0.22 7.37 1.57
N GLU A 234 -1.20 8.05 2.16
CA GLU A 234 -1.89 7.52 3.34
C GLU A 234 -2.58 6.17 3.05
N VAL A 235 -3.21 6.07 1.87
CA VAL A 235 -3.84 4.85 1.37
C VAL A 235 -2.79 3.72 1.25
N ALA A 236 -1.65 4.00 0.62
CA ALA A 236 -0.58 3.01 0.48
C ALA A 236 -0.01 2.60 1.84
N ARG A 237 0.22 3.55 2.74
CA ARG A 237 0.74 3.31 4.10
C ARG A 237 -0.15 2.36 4.88
N LEU A 238 -1.47 2.55 4.87
CA LEU A 238 -2.40 1.68 5.57
C LEU A 238 -2.51 0.30 4.92
N CYS A 239 -2.43 0.23 3.59
CA CYS A 239 -2.37 -1.04 2.87
C CYS A 239 -1.12 -1.85 3.28
N TYR A 240 0.05 -1.21 3.33
CA TYR A 240 1.30 -1.81 3.80
C TYR A 240 1.24 -2.23 5.27
N LEU A 241 0.76 -1.38 6.18
CA LEU A 241 0.62 -1.72 7.59
C LEU A 241 -0.32 -2.90 7.82
N SER A 242 -1.39 -2.99 7.03
CA SER A 242 -2.31 -4.12 7.04
C SER A 242 -1.63 -5.41 6.55
N TYR A 243 -0.90 -5.33 5.43
CA TYR A 243 -0.17 -6.45 4.85
C TYR A 243 0.95 -6.95 5.78
N TRP A 244 1.80 -6.06 6.28
CA TRP A 244 2.87 -6.39 7.21
C TRP A 244 2.31 -6.94 8.52
N GLY A 245 1.26 -6.31 9.06
CA GLY A 245 0.64 -6.72 10.32
C GLY A 245 0.09 -8.14 10.23
N HIS A 246 -0.60 -8.47 9.15
CA HIS A 246 -1.07 -9.83 8.90
C HIS A 246 0.08 -10.85 8.89
N ASN A 247 1.12 -10.60 8.09
CA ASN A 247 2.26 -11.51 7.95
C ASN A 247 3.04 -11.68 9.26
N LEU A 248 3.27 -10.58 9.99
CA LEU A 248 3.94 -10.63 11.29
C LEU A 248 3.12 -11.42 12.32
N LEU A 249 1.81 -11.22 12.39
CA LEU A 249 0.95 -11.96 13.31
C LEU A 249 0.89 -13.45 12.98
N GLU A 250 0.91 -13.82 11.70
CA GLU A 250 0.93 -15.22 11.28
C GLU A 250 2.26 -15.91 11.60
N LEU A 251 3.38 -15.18 11.49
CA LEU A 251 4.69 -15.65 11.93
C LEU A 251 4.74 -15.80 13.46
N LEU A 252 4.32 -14.76 14.18
CA LEU A 252 4.33 -14.71 15.65
C LEU A 252 3.42 -15.78 16.29
N ARG A 253 2.36 -16.22 15.60
CA ARG A 253 1.50 -17.31 16.06
C ARG A 253 2.25 -18.60 16.37
N ARG A 254 3.37 -18.85 15.68
CA ARG A 254 4.19 -20.06 15.89
C ARG A 254 4.99 -20.02 17.19
N HIS A 255 5.14 -18.84 17.80
CA HIS A 255 5.82 -18.69 19.08
C HIS A 255 4.85 -19.02 20.22
N SER A 256 5.02 -20.21 20.77
CA SER A 256 4.14 -20.77 21.82
C SER A 256 4.46 -20.25 23.23
N SER A 257 5.59 -19.57 23.41
CA SER A 257 6.04 -19.05 24.70
C SER A 257 6.37 -17.55 24.64
N PRO A 258 6.25 -16.82 25.76
CA PRO A 258 6.69 -15.42 25.88
C PRO A 258 8.23 -15.35 25.89
N ALA A 259 8.83 -15.62 24.73
CA ALA A 259 10.27 -15.51 24.53
C ALA A 259 10.62 -14.13 23.95
N LEU A 260 11.85 -13.68 24.20
CA LEU A 260 12.41 -12.53 23.49
C LEU A 260 12.62 -12.90 22.02
N ILE A 261 12.03 -12.11 21.13
CA ILE A 261 12.14 -12.27 19.68
C ILE A 261 13.00 -11.13 19.14
N ALA A 262 14.08 -11.47 18.44
CA ALA A 262 14.93 -10.48 17.79
C ALA A 262 14.21 -9.91 16.55
N ILE A 263 14.22 -8.57 16.41
CA ILE A 263 13.68 -7.91 15.22
C ILE A 263 14.46 -8.31 13.96
N GLU A 264 15.75 -8.63 14.10
CA GLU A 264 16.58 -9.21 13.03
C GLU A 264 15.96 -10.48 12.47
N GLN A 265 15.62 -11.44 13.34
CA GLN A 265 15.05 -12.71 12.92
C GLN A 265 13.72 -12.52 12.16
N LEU A 266 12.89 -11.58 12.60
CA LEU A 266 11.66 -11.22 11.88
C LEU A 266 11.98 -10.62 10.50
N SER A 267 13.00 -9.76 10.42
CA SER A 267 13.47 -9.14 9.18
C SER A 267 13.93 -10.19 8.16
N GLU A 268 14.78 -11.12 8.58
CA GLU A 268 15.31 -12.21 7.76
C GLU A 268 14.20 -13.16 7.29
N THR A 269 13.27 -13.50 8.18
CA THR A 269 12.19 -14.46 7.85
C THR A 269 11.16 -13.86 6.90
N THR A 270 10.80 -12.57 7.09
CA THR A 270 9.74 -11.92 6.31
C THR A 270 10.24 -11.22 5.05
N GLY A 271 11.52 -10.83 5.02
CA GLY A 271 12.09 -9.93 4.01
C GLY A 271 11.72 -8.45 4.24
N PHE A 272 11.11 -8.10 5.38
CA PHE A 272 10.71 -6.73 5.70
C PHE A 272 11.86 -5.97 6.34
N LEU A 273 11.95 -4.66 6.10
CA LEU A 273 12.89 -3.82 6.82
C LEU A 273 12.55 -3.77 8.31
N LYS A 274 13.57 -3.81 9.17
CA LYS A 274 13.43 -3.63 10.64
C LYS A 274 12.60 -2.40 11.01
N LYS A 275 12.80 -1.28 10.30
CA LYS A 275 12.04 -0.04 10.50
C LYS A 275 10.54 -0.22 10.24
N ASP A 276 10.19 -0.99 9.21
CA ASP A 276 8.80 -1.26 8.84
C ASP A 276 8.16 -2.25 9.82
N ILE A 277 8.93 -3.22 10.33
CA ILE A 277 8.51 -4.12 11.42
C ILE A 277 8.19 -3.31 12.68
N MET A 278 9.11 -2.47 13.14
CA MET A 278 8.91 -1.62 14.33
C MET A 278 7.70 -0.70 14.18
N LEU A 279 7.54 -0.07 13.01
CA LEU A 279 6.37 0.76 12.71
C LEU A 279 5.07 -0.04 12.79
N THR A 280 5.06 -1.25 12.24
CA THR A 280 3.88 -2.12 12.21
C THR A 280 3.52 -2.63 13.61
N LEU A 281 4.51 -3.04 14.41
CA LEU A 281 4.30 -3.47 15.80
C LEU A 281 3.69 -2.34 16.65
N LYS A 282 4.20 -1.11 16.49
CA LYS A 282 3.65 0.09 17.13
C LYS A 282 2.21 0.33 16.68
N PHE A 283 1.93 0.24 15.39
CA PHE A 283 0.58 0.39 14.83
C PHE A 283 -0.40 -0.67 15.37
N MET A 284 0.07 -1.91 15.55
CA MET A 284 -0.72 -3.00 16.13
C MET A 284 -0.91 -2.88 17.66
N LYS A 285 -0.29 -1.90 18.32
CA LYS A 285 -0.27 -1.78 19.79
C LYS A 285 0.11 -3.10 20.46
N ILE A 286 1.13 -3.77 19.92
CA ILE A 286 1.76 -4.93 20.57
C ILE A 286 2.80 -4.35 21.52
N ALA A 287 2.66 -4.62 22.82
CA ALA A 287 3.54 -4.09 23.86
C ALA A 287 4.95 -4.64 23.66
N THR A 288 5.80 -3.87 22.99
CA THR A 288 7.21 -4.18 22.81
C THR A 288 7.97 -3.70 24.04
N TYR A 289 8.38 -4.63 24.90
CA TYR A 289 9.45 -4.36 25.86
C TYR A 289 10.76 -4.33 25.07
N TYR A 290 11.10 -3.16 24.53
CA TYR A 290 12.39 -2.94 23.92
C TYR A 290 13.43 -2.99 25.03
N LYS A 291 14.19 -4.09 25.13
CA LYS A 291 15.34 -4.08 26.03
C LYS A 291 16.43 -3.17 25.47
N ASP A 292 16.54 -3.05 24.14
CA ASP A 292 17.57 -2.26 23.45
C ASP A 292 17.16 -1.78 22.02
N GLY A 293 15.85 -1.70 21.73
CA GLY A 293 15.35 -1.40 20.38
C GLY A 293 15.48 -2.54 19.34
N CYS A 294 16.20 -3.62 19.68
CA CYS A 294 16.46 -4.76 18.80
C CYS A 294 15.63 -6.02 19.12
N THR A 295 14.93 -6.04 20.25
CA THR A 295 14.16 -7.20 20.74
C THR A 295 12.74 -6.79 21.12
N MET A 296 11.80 -7.74 20.97
CA MET A 296 10.43 -7.60 21.44
C MET A 296 10.01 -8.81 22.26
N CYS A 297 9.03 -8.62 23.15
CA CYS A 297 8.34 -9.69 23.86
C CYS A 297 6.84 -9.47 23.72
N THR A 298 6.05 -10.53 23.56
CA THR A 298 4.59 -10.45 23.53
C THR A 298 3.98 -11.75 24.04
N THR A 299 2.68 -11.74 24.32
CA THR A 299 1.94 -12.93 24.77
C THR A 299 1.09 -13.49 23.64
N PRO A 300 0.86 -14.82 23.60
CA PRO A 300 -0.03 -15.44 22.61
C PRO A 300 -1.44 -14.82 22.60
N SER A 301 -1.95 -14.40 23.77
CA SER A 301 -3.25 -13.73 23.89
C SER A 301 -3.30 -12.40 23.13
N ILE A 302 -2.25 -11.56 23.21
CA ILE A 302 -2.18 -10.31 22.45
C ILE A 302 -2.17 -10.60 20.96
N ILE A 303 -1.35 -11.56 20.50
CA ILE A 303 -1.26 -11.95 19.08
C ILE A 303 -2.64 -12.37 18.57
N GLU A 304 -3.32 -13.28 19.26
CA GLU A 304 -4.63 -13.80 18.83
C GLU A 304 -5.71 -12.72 18.83
N ASN A 305 -5.71 -11.84 19.84
CA ASN A 305 -6.61 -10.68 19.86
C ASN A 305 -6.39 -9.74 18.67
N ARG A 306 -5.14 -9.51 18.25
CA ARG A 306 -4.83 -8.68 17.07
C ARG A 306 -5.20 -9.37 15.76
N ARG A 307 -5.03 -10.69 15.64
CA ARG A 307 -5.40 -11.46 14.43
C ARG A 307 -6.89 -11.38 14.10
N ARG A 308 -7.74 -11.26 15.12
CA ARG A 308 -9.20 -11.13 14.96
C ARG A 308 -9.63 -9.78 14.39
N LEU A 309 -8.78 -8.75 14.45
CA LEU A 309 -9.07 -7.43 13.90
C LEU A 309 -9.18 -7.52 12.37
N VAL A 310 -10.24 -6.93 11.81
CA VAL A 310 -10.53 -6.94 10.37
C VAL A 310 -9.33 -6.52 9.52
N LYS A 311 -8.63 -5.45 9.95
CA LYS A 311 -7.45 -4.91 9.27
C LYS A 311 -6.25 -5.86 9.19
N PHE A 312 -6.22 -6.96 9.95
CA PHE A 312 -5.14 -7.95 9.93
C PHE A 312 -5.64 -9.36 9.55
N LYS A 313 -6.88 -9.49 9.10
CA LYS A 313 -7.39 -10.73 8.52
C LYS A 313 -6.58 -11.12 7.29
N LYS A 314 -6.60 -12.42 6.99
CA LYS A 314 -5.96 -12.98 5.80
C LYS A 314 -6.40 -12.20 4.55
N PRO A 315 -5.46 -11.75 3.71
CA PRO A 315 -5.79 -11.12 2.43
C PRO A 315 -6.68 -12.04 1.57
N ARG A 316 -7.67 -11.45 0.91
CA ARG A 316 -8.57 -12.17 -0.01
C ARG A 316 -7.81 -12.73 -1.21
N LEU A 317 -6.80 -11.99 -1.68
CA LEU A 317 -5.93 -12.34 -2.80
C LEU A 317 -4.50 -12.44 -2.28
N ILE A 318 -3.81 -13.52 -2.65
CA ILE A 318 -2.41 -13.79 -2.34
C ILE A 318 -1.70 -14.32 -3.60
N ILE A 319 -0.38 -14.15 -3.66
CA ILE A 319 0.44 -14.71 -4.73
C ILE A 319 0.72 -16.18 -4.45
N TYR A 320 0.46 -17.01 -5.47
CA TYR A 320 0.78 -18.43 -5.44
C TYR A 320 2.06 -18.69 -6.23
N ARG A 321 3.10 -19.22 -5.57
CA ARG A 321 4.42 -19.39 -6.18
C ARG A 321 4.43 -20.31 -7.40
N ASN A 322 3.58 -21.33 -7.42
CA ASN A 322 3.41 -22.23 -8.57
C ASN A 322 2.77 -21.56 -9.79
N CYS A 323 2.16 -20.38 -9.63
CA CYS A 323 1.58 -19.59 -10.71
C CYS A 323 2.55 -18.53 -11.25
N LEU A 324 3.75 -18.39 -10.67
CA LEU A 324 4.78 -17.46 -11.11
C LEU A 324 5.60 -18.09 -12.25
N ALA A 325 5.53 -17.49 -13.44
CA ALA A 325 6.26 -17.89 -14.64
C ALA A 325 7.56 -17.09 -14.76
N TRP A 326 8.51 -17.32 -13.87
CA TRP A 326 9.77 -16.58 -13.87
C TRP A 326 10.86 -17.37 -14.57
N LYS A 327 11.39 -16.84 -15.67
CA LYS A 327 12.71 -17.26 -16.15
C LYS A 327 13.75 -16.64 -15.21
N THR A 328 14.67 -17.44 -14.70
CA THR A 328 15.86 -16.91 -14.02
C THR A 328 16.65 -16.10 -15.04
N THR A 329 16.61 -14.77 -14.93
CA THR A 329 17.63 -13.91 -15.54
C THR A 329 18.87 -14.05 -14.68
N THR A 330 19.55 -15.20 -14.78
CA THR A 330 20.96 -15.25 -14.39
C THR A 330 21.68 -14.25 -15.27
N ALA A 331 22.44 -13.37 -14.62
CA ALA A 331 23.33 -12.41 -15.24
C ALA A 331 24.05 -13.03 -16.44
N GLU A 332 23.89 -12.41 -17.60
CA GLU A 332 24.92 -12.48 -18.62
C GLU A 332 26.01 -11.52 -18.14
N GLU A 333 27.14 -12.11 -17.73
CA GLU A 333 28.43 -11.47 -17.45
C GLU A 333 29.00 -10.77 -18.68
#